data_AF-D8TB88-F1
#
_entry.id   AF-D8TB88-F1
#
_cell.length_a   1.000
_cell.length_b   1.000
_cell.length_c   1.000
_cell.angle_alpha   90.00
_cell.angle_beta   90.00
_cell.angle_gamma   90.00
#
_symmetry.space_group_name_H-M   'P 1'
#
loop_
_entity.id
_entity.type
_entity.pdbx_description
1 polymer ?
#
loop_
_entity_poly.entity_id
_entity_poly.type
_entity_poly.pdbx_seq_one_letter_code
_entity_poly.pdbx_strand_id
1 'polypeptide(L)'
;MERAKRSVLLPAALSLSIALSSGPTLLQARPEGVNKPELLPRSYTPVIDVAGFLSEGQEGRIAQEIKEIEELTGFKLRVLAQNYPNTPGLAIREFWKVDDNTIVFVADPSLGNILNFNVGASVDLNVPRSFWSRLAGQYGNVFYWREKGEDASIEAAVAAISSCLREPPGPRACSTIN
;
A
#
# COMPACT_ATOMS: atom_id res chain seq x y z
N MET A 1 49.72 11.67 -77.05
CA MET A 1 49.72 10.19 -77.00
C MET A 1 49.81 9.79 -75.54
N GLU A 2 48.69 9.34 -74.96
CA GLU A 2 48.52 7.96 -74.45
C GLU A 2 49.60 7.55 -73.43
N ARG A 3 49.34 7.15 -72.19
CA ARG A 3 48.25 6.40 -71.54
C ARG A 3 48.48 6.54 -70.03
N ALA A 4 47.43 6.51 -69.22
CA ALA A 4 47.33 5.58 -68.08
C ALA A 4 45.96 5.71 -67.42
N LYS A 5 45.13 4.69 -67.65
CA LYS A 5 43.91 4.43 -66.89
C LYS A 5 44.27 4.18 -65.43
N ARG A 6 43.60 4.87 -64.49
CA ARG A 6 43.46 4.40 -63.11
C ARG A 6 41.98 4.25 -62.81
N SER A 7 41.59 2.99 -62.65
CA SER A 7 40.29 2.55 -62.18
C SER A 7 40.06 3.06 -60.77
N VAL A 8 39.00 3.86 -60.58
CA VAL A 8 38.52 4.23 -59.25
C VAL A 8 37.25 3.42 -59.00
N LEU A 9 37.32 2.53 -58.01
CA LEU A 9 36.16 1.81 -57.48
C LEU A 9 35.23 2.83 -56.82
N LEU A 10 33.97 2.90 -57.24
CA LEU A 10 32.90 3.53 -56.48
C LEU A 10 32.33 2.52 -55.48
N PRO A 11 32.28 2.81 -54.18
CA PRO A 11 31.41 2.08 -53.26
C PRO A 11 29.98 2.60 -53.38
N ALA A 12 29.03 1.68 -53.54
CA ALA A 12 27.61 1.94 -53.44
C ALA A 12 27.24 2.35 -52.00
N ALA A 13 26.66 3.53 -51.83
CA ALA A 13 26.01 3.93 -50.58
C ALA A 13 24.49 3.84 -50.79
N LEU A 14 23.87 2.76 -50.30
CA LEU A 14 22.42 2.66 -50.13
C LEU A 14 22.03 3.44 -48.87
N SER A 15 21.34 4.57 -49.04
CA SER A 15 20.76 5.35 -47.95
C SER A 15 19.55 4.60 -47.37
N LEU A 16 19.71 3.98 -46.20
CA LEU A 16 18.60 3.33 -45.49
C LEU A 16 17.87 4.39 -44.64
N SER A 17 16.71 4.82 -45.11
CA SER A 17 15.81 5.72 -44.38
C SER A 17 15.22 5.00 -43.16
N ILE A 18 15.65 5.36 -41.96
CA ILE A 18 15.06 4.88 -40.70
C ILE A 18 13.76 5.66 -40.47
N ALA A 19 12.62 5.03 -40.74
CA ALA A 19 11.33 5.55 -40.33
C ALA A 19 11.20 5.41 -38.80
N LEU A 20 11.03 6.54 -38.10
CA LEU A 20 10.64 6.56 -36.69
C LEU A 20 9.22 6.02 -36.58
N SER A 21 9.08 4.73 -36.31
CA SER A 21 7.82 4.13 -35.89
C SER A 21 7.47 4.65 -34.50
N SER A 22 6.50 5.55 -34.44
CA SER A 22 5.71 5.89 -33.26
C SER A 22 5.11 4.61 -32.67
N GLY A 23 5.80 4.03 -31.69
CA GLY A 23 5.32 2.90 -30.93
C GLY A 23 4.09 3.29 -30.10
N PRO A 24 3.14 2.38 -29.88
CA PRO A 24 1.96 2.68 -29.08
C PRO A 24 2.40 2.96 -27.65
N THR A 25 2.07 4.15 -27.15
CA THR A 25 2.06 4.42 -25.71
C THR A 25 1.10 3.42 -25.08
N LEU A 26 1.63 2.47 -24.33
CA LEU A 26 0.86 1.66 -23.39
C LEU A 26 0.26 2.64 -22.39
N LEU A 27 -0.98 3.08 -22.63
CA LEU A 27 -1.81 3.70 -21.61
C LEU A 27 -1.98 2.65 -20.52
N GLN A 28 -1.19 2.77 -19.46
CA GLN A 28 -1.38 2.07 -18.21
C GLN A 28 -2.77 2.50 -17.71
N ALA A 29 -3.78 1.68 -17.99
CA ALA A 29 -5.14 1.90 -17.55
C ALA A 29 -5.10 2.13 -16.03
N ARG A 30 -5.46 3.34 -15.59
CA ARG A 30 -5.68 3.57 -14.16
C ARG A 30 -6.79 2.60 -13.75
N PRO A 31 -6.65 1.86 -12.65
CA PRO A 31 -7.72 1.02 -12.14
C PRO A 31 -8.98 1.89 -12.03
N GLU A 32 -10.10 1.44 -12.62
CA GLU A 32 -11.39 2.13 -12.46
C GLU A 32 -11.66 2.32 -10.97
N GLY A 33 -12.29 3.43 -10.58
CA GLY A 33 -12.66 3.67 -9.19
C GLY A 33 -13.73 2.68 -8.75
N VAL A 34 -13.33 1.53 -8.22
CA VAL A 34 -14.25 0.49 -7.73
C VAL A 34 -14.69 0.86 -6.31
N ASN A 35 -16.00 0.88 -6.07
CA ASN A 35 -16.60 1.23 -4.78
C ASN A 35 -17.80 0.33 -4.52
N LYS A 36 -17.61 -0.76 -3.78
CA LYS A 36 -18.61 -1.80 -3.50
C LYS A 36 -19.08 -1.76 -2.04
N PRO A 37 -19.95 -0.80 -1.65
CA PRO A 37 -20.41 -0.64 -0.26
C PRO A 37 -21.09 -1.88 0.30
N GLU A 38 -21.62 -2.76 -0.54
CA GLU A 38 -22.21 -4.05 -0.16
C GLU A 38 -21.22 -5.03 0.49
N LEU A 39 -19.91 -4.77 0.37
CA LEU A 39 -18.85 -5.54 1.05
C LEU A 39 -18.65 -5.11 2.51
N LEU A 40 -19.32 -4.04 2.95
CA LEU A 40 -19.28 -3.62 4.35
C LEU A 40 -20.11 -4.56 5.25
N PRO A 41 -19.65 -4.82 6.48
CA PRO A 41 -20.43 -5.59 7.44
C PRO A 41 -21.65 -4.81 7.92
N ARG A 42 -22.69 -5.55 8.36
CA ARG A 42 -23.94 -4.96 8.87
C ARG A 42 -23.79 -4.34 10.25
N SER A 43 -22.91 -4.90 11.07
CA SER A 43 -22.58 -4.41 12.40
C SER A 43 -21.24 -3.69 12.38
N TYR A 44 -21.09 -2.67 13.21
CA TYR A 44 -19.83 -1.97 13.37
C TYR A 44 -18.71 -2.92 13.82
N THR A 45 -17.55 -2.80 13.19
CA THR A 45 -16.30 -3.47 13.57
C THR A 45 -15.14 -2.59 13.13
N PRO A 46 -14.04 -2.48 13.90
CA PRO A 46 -12.83 -1.79 13.45
C PRO A 46 -12.00 -2.59 12.45
N VAL A 47 -12.31 -3.89 12.25
CA VAL A 47 -11.62 -4.80 11.33
C VAL A 47 -12.62 -5.27 10.29
N ILE A 48 -12.33 -5.02 9.02
CA ILE A 48 -13.10 -5.53 7.88
C ILE A 48 -12.15 -6.38 7.05
N ASP A 49 -12.40 -7.69 7.00
CA ASP A 49 -11.67 -8.59 6.12
C ASP A 49 -12.59 -9.11 5.00
N VAL A 50 -12.48 -8.47 3.84
CA VAL A 50 -13.19 -8.85 2.63
C VAL A 50 -12.48 -10.00 1.91
N ALA A 51 -11.16 -10.11 2.10
CA ALA A 51 -10.33 -11.05 1.35
C ALA A 51 -10.19 -12.43 2.03
N GLY A 52 -10.55 -12.52 3.31
CA GLY A 52 -10.43 -13.75 4.10
C GLY A 52 -8.97 -14.08 4.42
N PHE A 53 -8.14 -13.06 4.69
CA PHE A 53 -6.77 -13.25 5.15
C PHE A 53 -6.71 -13.69 6.62
N LEU A 54 -7.65 -13.22 7.44
CA LEU A 54 -7.67 -13.42 8.87
C LEU A 54 -8.66 -14.53 9.25
N SER A 55 -8.28 -15.33 10.24
CA SER A 55 -9.24 -16.18 10.97
C SER A 55 -10.11 -15.34 11.91
N GLU A 56 -11.29 -15.86 12.28
CA GLU A 56 -12.17 -15.22 13.26
C GLU A 56 -11.45 -14.90 14.60
N GLY A 57 -10.55 -15.80 15.03
CA GLY A 57 -9.73 -15.59 16.21
C GLY A 57 -8.67 -14.48 16.06
N GLN A 58 -8.14 -14.27 14.85
CA GLN A 58 -7.26 -13.13 14.55
C GLN A 58 -8.06 -11.83 14.52
N GLU A 59 -9.21 -11.80 13.84
CA GLU A 59 -10.09 -10.63 13.80
C GLU A 59 -10.48 -10.18 15.22
N GLY A 60 -10.89 -11.12 16.07
CA GLY A 60 -11.26 -10.83 17.46
C GLY A 60 -10.11 -10.26 18.28
N ARG A 61 -8.90 -10.83 18.15
CA ARG A 61 -7.70 -10.32 18.85
C ARG A 61 -7.31 -8.93 18.37
N ILE A 62 -7.29 -8.71 17.06
CA ILE A 62 -6.97 -7.40 16.46
C ILE A 62 -8.01 -6.36 16.88
N ALA A 63 -9.30 -6.70 16.83
CA ALA A 63 -10.36 -5.78 17.25
C ALA A 63 -10.26 -5.39 18.72
N GLN A 64 -9.89 -6.33 19.60
CA GLN A 64 -9.65 -6.07 21.01
C GLN A 64 -8.44 -5.15 21.22
N GLU A 65 -7.32 -5.42 20.54
CA GLU A 65 -6.13 -4.55 20.60
C GLU A 65 -6.45 -3.12 20.14
N ILE A 66 -7.19 -2.98 19.03
CA ILE A 66 -7.64 -1.68 18.52
C ILE A 66 -8.50 -0.94 19.54
N LYS A 67 -9.41 -1.65 20.22
CA LYS A 67 -10.26 -1.05 21.23
C LYS A 67 -9.43 -0.52 22.40
N GLU A 68 -8.45 -1.28 22.85
CA GLU A 68 -7.59 -0.88 23.97
C GLU A 68 -6.74 0.35 23.66
N ILE A 69 -6.14 0.43 22.47
CA ILE A 69 -5.37 1.61 22.08
C ILE A 69 -6.27 2.84 21.90
N GLU A 70 -7.51 2.66 21.42
CA GLU A 70 -8.47 3.75 21.27
C GLU A 70 -8.90 4.29 22.64
N GLU A 71 -9.17 3.41 23.61
CA GLU A 71 -9.49 3.80 24.99
C GLU A 71 -8.30 4.48 25.70
N LEU A 72 -7.08 4.03 25.45
CA LEU A 72 -5.88 4.55 26.10
C LEU A 72 -5.40 5.89 25.52
N THR A 73 -5.49 6.05 24.20
CA THR A 73 -4.82 7.16 23.48
C THR A 73 -5.80 8.13 22.83
N GLY A 74 -7.05 7.71 22.60
CA GLY A 74 -8.02 8.45 21.80
C GLY A 74 -7.81 8.34 20.28
N PHE A 75 -6.77 7.63 19.81
CA PHE A 75 -6.55 7.37 18.38
C PHE A 75 -7.27 6.11 17.91
N LYS A 76 -7.81 6.19 16.69
CA LYS A 76 -8.67 5.16 16.10
C LYS A 76 -7.92 4.40 15.02
N LEU A 77 -7.57 3.13 15.25
CA LEU A 77 -7.03 2.27 14.19
C LEU A 77 -8.18 1.51 13.50
N ARG A 78 -8.21 1.49 12.17
CA ARG A 78 -9.19 0.75 11.37
C ARG A 78 -8.48 -0.10 10.34
N VAL A 79 -8.77 -1.40 10.29
CA VAL A 79 -8.08 -2.37 9.45
C VAL A 79 -9.01 -2.83 8.33
N LEU A 80 -8.58 -2.67 7.08
CA LEU A 80 -9.25 -3.16 5.89
C LEU A 80 -8.36 -4.18 5.18
N ALA A 81 -8.66 -5.46 5.32
CA ALA A 81 -8.06 -6.52 4.51
C ALA A 81 -8.92 -6.73 3.27
N GLN A 82 -8.33 -6.57 2.09
CA GLN A 82 -9.06 -6.58 0.82
C GLN A 82 -8.18 -7.09 -0.33
N ASN A 83 -8.81 -7.30 -1.49
CA ASN A 83 -8.10 -7.67 -2.71
C ASN A 83 -8.77 -7.00 -3.92
N TYR A 84 -8.09 -6.03 -4.55
CA TYR A 84 -8.61 -5.36 -5.75
C TYR A 84 -9.00 -6.37 -6.86
N PRO A 85 -10.16 -6.19 -7.55
CA PRO A 85 -11.10 -5.07 -7.49
C PRO A 85 -12.22 -5.20 -6.44
N ASN A 86 -12.15 -6.17 -5.52
CA ASN A 86 -13.17 -6.34 -4.48
C ASN A 86 -12.83 -5.46 -3.28
N THR A 87 -13.25 -4.21 -3.36
CA THR A 87 -13.02 -3.21 -2.30
C THR A 87 -14.30 -2.44 -1.97
N PRO A 88 -14.58 -2.19 -0.68
CA PRO A 88 -15.64 -1.27 -0.26
C PRO A 88 -15.35 0.19 -0.62
N GLY A 89 -14.13 0.49 -1.11
CA GLY A 89 -13.76 1.79 -1.63
C GLY A 89 -13.97 2.91 -0.62
N LEU A 90 -14.58 4.00 -1.07
CA LEU A 90 -14.80 5.20 -0.24
C LEU A 90 -15.87 5.00 0.84
N ALA A 91 -16.68 3.94 0.76
CA ALA A 91 -17.75 3.69 1.71
C ALA A 91 -17.26 3.47 3.15
N ILE A 92 -16.02 2.99 3.33
CA ILE A 92 -15.40 2.81 4.65
C ILE A 92 -15.30 4.12 5.44
N ARG A 93 -15.20 5.27 4.76
CA ARG A 93 -15.06 6.58 5.41
C ARG A 93 -16.30 6.92 6.23
N GLU A 94 -17.46 6.65 5.65
CA GLU A 94 -18.75 6.91 6.29
C GLU A 94 -19.08 5.83 7.33
N PHE A 95 -18.75 4.57 7.05
CA PHE A 95 -18.94 3.46 7.98
C PHE A 95 -18.17 3.65 9.28
N TRP A 96 -16.88 3.99 9.20
CA TRP A 96 -16.02 4.20 10.36
C TRP A 96 -16.03 5.63 10.92
N LYS A 97 -16.71 6.56 10.25
CA LYS A 97 -16.70 7.99 10.60
C LYS A 97 -15.26 8.51 10.72
N VAL A 98 -14.45 8.24 9.69
CA VAL A 98 -13.02 8.57 9.65
C VAL A 98 -12.80 10.06 9.87
N ASP A 99 -11.98 10.39 10.87
CA ASP A 99 -11.65 11.74 11.30
C ASP A 99 -10.12 11.95 11.47
N ASP A 100 -9.72 13.10 12.00
CA ASP A 100 -8.29 13.46 12.17
C ASP A 100 -7.54 12.57 13.17
N ASN A 101 -8.26 11.83 14.03
CA ASN A 101 -7.68 10.89 14.98
C ASN A 101 -7.64 9.46 14.42
N THR A 102 -8.02 9.25 13.16
CA THR A 102 -8.17 7.92 12.56
C THR A 102 -6.98 7.54 11.68
N ILE A 103 -6.49 6.31 11.86
CA ILE A 103 -5.58 5.61 10.96
C ILE A 103 -6.39 4.54 10.22
N VAL A 104 -6.49 4.67 8.90
CA VAL A 104 -7.02 3.61 8.04
C VAL A 104 -5.85 2.82 7.48
N PHE A 105 -5.66 1.62 8.02
CA PHE A 105 -4.69 0.64 7.56
C PHE A 105 -5.36 -0.32 6.57
N VAL A 106 -4.93 -0.29 5.32
CA VAL A 106 -5.39 -1.17 4.23
C VAL A 106 -4.32 -2.21 3.95
N ALA A 107 -4.71 -3.49 3.97
CA ALA A 107 -3.91 -4.62 3.54
C ALA A 107 -4.43 -5.13 2.17
N ASP A 108 -3.65 -4.92 1.10
CA ASP A 108 -4.01 -5.32 -0.27
C ASP A 108 -2.76 -5.80 -1.05
N PRO A 109 -2.62 -7.12 -1.32
CA PRO A 109 -1.48 -7.69 -2.04
C PRO A 109 -1.29 -7.13 -3.46
N SER A 110 -2.33 -6.56 -4.07
CA SER A 110 -2.29 -6.02 -5.43
C SER A 110 -1.44 -4.75 -5.56
N LEU A 111 -1.05 -4.13 -4.44
CA LEU A 111 -0.26 -2.89 -4.41
C LEU A 111 1.26 -3.15 -4.40
N GLY A 112 1.69 -4.42 -4.42
CA GLY A 112 3.09 -4.82 -4.26
C GLY A 112 3.49 -4.76 -2.78
N ASN A 113 3.52 -3.57 -2.19
CA ASN A 113 3.54 -3.47 -0.74
C ASN A 113 2.12 -3.71 -0.22
N ILE A 114 1.92 -4.77 0.58
CA ILE A 114 0.60 -5.12 1.07
C ILE A 114 0.06 -4.06 2.05
N LEU A 115 0.92 -3.34 2.77
CA LEU A 115 0.51 -2.39 3.80
C LEU A 115 0.40 -0.97 3.24
N ASN A 116 -0.77 -0.36 3.38
CA ASN A 116 -1.03 1.02 3.01
C ASN A 116 -1.73 1.75 4.16
N PHE A 117 -1.33 3.00 4.43
CA PHE A 117 -1.82 3.77 5.58
C PHE A 117 -2.35 5.13 5.13
N ASN A 118 -3.59 5.44 5.52
CA ASN A 118 -4.14 6.79 5.47
C ASN A 118 -4.22 7.31 6.91
N VAL A 119 -3.44 8.34 7.20
CA VAL A 119 -3.21 8.82 8.58
C VAL A 119 -3.89 10.16 8.75
N GLY A 120 -4.76 10.27 9.76
CA GLY A 120 -5.43 11.52 10.13
C GLY A 120 -4.46 12.58 10.64
N ALA A 121 -4.86 13.86 10.54
CA ALA A 121 -3.98 14.99 10.83
C ALA A 121 -3.44 15.01 12.26
N SER A 122 -4.28 14.69 13.26
CA SER A 122 -3.85 14.64 14.66
C SER A 122 -2.83 13.53 14.91
N VAL A 123 -2.94 12.41 14.20
CA VAL A 123 -1.98 11.31 14.30
C VAL A 123 -0.65 11.69 13.67
N ASP A 124 -0.64 12.36 12.51
CA ASP A 124 0.58 12.80 11.81
C ASP A 124 1.41 13.80 12.65
N LEU A 125 0.78 14.52 13.58
CA LEU A 125 1.48 15.40 14.53
C LEU A 125 2.21 14.64 15.65
N ASN A 126 1.79 13.41 15.97
CA ASN A 126 2.29 12.62 17.09
C ASN A 126 3.18 11.45 16.64
N VAL A 127 2.96 10.93 15.43
CA VAL A 127 3.69 9.79 14.88
C VAL A 127 4.57 10.25 13.72
N PRO A 128 5.91 10.08 13.78
CA PRO A 128 6.80 10.49 12.70
C PRO A 128 6.45 9.78 11.38
N ARG A 129 6.41 10.51 10.26
CA ARG A 129 6.12 9.93 8.93
C ARG A 129 7.03 8.75 8.56
N SER A 130 8.27 8.77 9.03
CA SER A 130 9.25 7.70 8.80
C SER A 130 8.88 6.38 9.48
N PHE A 131 8.01 6.39 10.50
CA PHE A 131 7.46 5.17 11.10
C PHE A 131 6.68 4.36 10.06
N TRP A 132 5.72 4.98 9.38
CA TRP A 132 4.87 4.32 8.39
C TRP A 132 5.66 3.70 7.23
N SER A 133 6.66 4.44 6.71
CA SER A 133 7.51 3.93 5.62
C SER A 133 8.40 2.76 6.07
N ARG A 134 8.91 2.78 7.31
CA ARG A 134 9.70 1.66 7.86
C ARG A 134 8.82 0.45 8.13
N LEU A 135 7.64 0.66 8.70
CA LEU A 135 6.67 -0.39 8.95
C LEU A 135 6.27 -1.12 7.65
N ALA A 136 5.89 -0.35 6.62
CA ALA A 136 5.62 -0.87 5.29
C ALA A 136 6.84 -1.59 4.68
N GLY A 137 8.05 -1.05 4.86
CA GLY A 137 9.28 -1.68 4.39
C GLY A 137 9.57 -3.02 5.07
N GLN A 138 9.30 -3.14 6.37
CA GLN A 138 9.62 -4.32 7.18
C GLN A 138 8.60 -5.44 7.02
N TYR A 139 7.31 -5.14 7.20
CA TYR A 139 6.24 -6.15 7.20
C TYR A 139 5.38 -6.15 5.94
N GLY A 140 5.51 -5.13 5.09
CA GLY A 140 4.65 -4.97 3.92
C GLY A 140 5.29 -5.34 2.58
N ASN A 141 6.60 -5.56 2.55
CA ASN A 141 7.29 -5.89 1.30
C ASN A 141 6.88 -7.27 0.77
N VAL A 142 6.94 -7.45 -0.57
CA VAL A 142 6.53 -8.69 -1.27
C VAL A 142 7.19 -9.94 -0.74
N PHE A 143 8.46 -9.86 -0.33
CA PHE A 143 9.18 -11.04 0.18
C PHE A 143 8.62 -11.49 1.52
N TYR A 144 8.36 -10.54 2.43
CA TYR A 144 7.85 -10.83 3.75
C TYR A 144 6.46 -11.47 3.69
N TRP A 145 5.48 -10.82 3.05
CA TRP A 145 4.10 -11.30 3.09
C TRP A 145 3.89 -12.58 2.29
N ARG A 146 4.68 -12.81 1.23
CA ARG A 146 4.65 -14.09 0.50
C ARG A 146 5.27 -15.24 1.28
N GLU A 147 6.23 -14.96 2.15
CA GLU A 147 6.90 -15.98 2.97
C GLU A 147 6.12 -16.26 4.27
N LYS A 148 5.67 -15.21 4.95
CA LYS A 148 5.05 -15.28 6.28
C LYS A 148 3.52 -15.36 6.25
N GLY A 149 2.89 -14.94 5.16
CA GLY A 149 1.44 -14.80 5.05
C GLY A 149 0.97 -13.34 5.13
N GLU A 150 -0.15 -13.07 4.49
CA GLU A 150 -0.86 -11.79 4.57
C GLU A 150 -1.32 -11.51 6.00
N ASP A 151 -1.80 -12.53 6.71
CA ASP A 151 -2.25 -12.47 8.09
C ASP A 151 -1.15 -12.07 9.06
N ALA A 152 0.03 -12.70 8.96
CA ALA A 152 1.20 -12.38 9.76
C ALA A 152 1.66 -10.93 9.51
N SER A 153 1.56 -10.47 8.27
CA SER A 153 1.90 -9.09 7.89
C SER A 153 0.94 -8.08 8.53
N ILE A 154 -0.35 -8.40 8.58
CA ILE A 154 -1.39 -7.58 9.22
C ILE A 154 -1.19 -7.57 10.75
N GLU A 155 -1.02 -8.74 11.38
CA GLU A 155 -0.83 -8.84 12.84
C GLU A 155 0.43 -8.09 13.29
N ALA A 156 1.55 -8.25 12.58
CA ALA A 156 2.79 -7.54 12.87
C ALA A 156 2.64 -6.02 12.71
N ALA A 157 1.91 -5.57 11.68
CA ALA A 157 1.64 -4.16 11.48
C ALA A 157 0.77 -3.57 12.60
N VAL A 158 -0.30 -4.26 13.00
CA VAL A 158 -1.17 -3.85 14.11
C VAL A 158 -0.38 -3.77 15.42
N ALA A 159 0.44 -4.78 15.71
CA ALA A 159 1.25 -4.81 16.93
C ALA A 159 2.23 -3.64 16.98
N ALA A 160 2.94 -3.36 15.88
CA ALA A 160 3.88 -2.25 15.80
C ALA A 160 3.19 -0.88 15.95
N ILE A 161 2.00 -0.71 15.33
CA ILE A 161 1.21 0.52 15.47
C ILE A 161 0.74 0.69 16.92
N SER A 162 0.22 -0.38 17.53
CA SER A 162 -0.19 -0.34 18.94
C SER A 162 0.97 0.05 19.85
N SER A 163 2.13 -0.60 19.69
CA SER A 163 3.33 -0.28 20.46
C SER A 163 3.71 1.20 20.30
N CYS A 164 3.73 1.71 19.07
CA CYS A 164 4.04 3.11 18.77
C CYS A 164 3.05 4.08 19.43
N LEU A 165 1.73 3.84 19.32
CA LEU A 165 0.72 4.75 19.88
C LEU A 165 0.71 4.76 21.42
N ARG A 166 1.21 3.70 22.06
CA ARG A 166 1.38 3.62 23.53
C ARG A 166 2.62 4.38 24.01
N GLU A 167 3.55 4.74 23.14
CA GLU A 167 4.73 5.52 23.52
C GLU A 167 4.34 6.98 23.81
N PRO A 168 4.99 7.62 24.81
CA PRO A 168 4.78 9.04 25.06
C PRO A 168 5.27 9.88 23.86
N PRO A 169 4.58 10.98 23.52
CA PRO A 169 5.01 11.86 22.44
C PRO A 169 6.43 12.41 22.69
N GLY A 170 7.26 12.45 21.64
CA GLY A 170 8.59 13.01 21.74
C GLY A 170 9.48 12.72 20.53
N PRO A 171 10.71 13.26 20.48
CA PRO A 171 11.60 13.14 19.33
C PRO A 171 12.01 11.71 18.97
N ARG A 172 11.83 10.76 19.90
CA ARG A 172 12.16 9.34 19.73
C ARG A 172 10.93 8.44 19.72
N ALA A 173 9.72 9.01 19.77
CA ALA A 173 8.50 8.22 19.72
C ALA A 173 8.47 7.40 18.41
N CYS A 174 8.08 6.14 18.54
CA CYS A 174 7.99 5.18 17.44
C CYS A 174 9.31 4.99 16.70
N SER A 175 10.46 5.12 17.38
CA SER A 175 11.78 4.95 16.75
C SER A 175 12.06 3.52 16.31
N THR A 176 11.42 2.53 16.94
CA THR A 176 11.62 1.10 16.66
C THR A 176 10.34 0.49 16.10
N ILE A 177 10.48 -0.47 15.19
CA ILE A 177 9.38 -1.32 14.74
C ILE A 177 9.53 -2.65 15.49
N ASN A 178 8.67 -2.86 16.48
CA ASN A 178 8.60 -4.10 17.25
C ASN A 178 7.45 -4.94 16.72
#